data_AF-A0A1V5UDW9-F1
#
_entry.id   AF-A0A1V5UDW9-F1
#
_cell.length_a   1.000
_cell.length_b   1.000
_cell.length_c   1.000
_cell.angle_alpha   90.00
_cell.angle_beta   90.00
_cell.angle_gamma   90.00
#
_symmetry.space_group_name_H-M   'P 1'
#
loop_
_entity.id
_entity.type
_entity.pdbx_description
1 polymer ?
#
loop_
_entity_poly.entity_id
_entity_poly.type
_entity_poly.pdbx_seq_one_letter_code
_entity_poly.pdbx_strand_id
1 'polypeptide(L)'
;MKPRNLVISLVLLAFGAGAQTLEFNKPEDWNWNKGAFNDGILTYQDQWRIVSSTLTKIEPTAQYKLRLEVRGPAAPSKPLTMLAGYAVYDADKREIQPYEVIYVKGTETELTAPAAVGDTVLHLKDASKWRKGGALSIAFNAKEDLTDLPNRDVMIGNIRDIVAQGGSYDLLLKEPMKKAWPAGTRVRQHIYSSPLYVLLGPVPGEWKKMSGSLSGISDGKTPNHTGKWWPGSVYFRPSLHVSPKTKDTVEWKDIAVEVKKQDDIF
;
A
#
# COMPACT_ATOMS: atom_id res chain seq x y z
N MET A 1 -7.86 -22.02 -15.72
CA MET A 1 -7.34 -22.12 -14.34
C MET A 1 -8.53 -22.17 -13.39
N LYS A 2 -8.74 -23.25 -12.64
CA LYS A 2 -9.82 -23.30 -11.65
C LYS A 2 -9.48 -22.32 -10.50
N PRO A 3 -10.44 -21.51 -10.00
CA PRO A 3 -10.21 -20.77 -8.76
C PRO A 3 -10.02 -21.80 -7.64
N ARG A 4 -8.81 -21.83 -7.05
CA ARG A 4 -8.55 -22.63 -5.86
C ARG A 4 -8.99 -21.83 -4.65
N ASN A 5 -9.83 -22.43 -3.82
CA ASN A 5 -10.26 -21.88 -2.54
C ASN A 5 -9.01 -21.61 -1.68
N LEU A 6 -8.60 -20.35 -1.61
CA LEU A 6 -7.60 -19.89 -0.65
C LEU A 6 -8.28 -19.94 0.73
N VAL A 7 -7.91 -20.92 1.55
CA VAL A 7 -8.32 -20.92 2.96
C VAL A 7 -7.60 -19.75 3.62
N ILE A 8 -8.34 -18.68 3.88
CA ILE A 8 -7.81 -17.51 4.60
C ILE A 8 -7.93 -17.83 6.09
N SER A 9 -6.81 -18.21 6.71
CA SER A 9 -6.71 -18.30 8.16
C SER A 9 -6.67 -16.89 8.76
N LEU A 10 -7.51 -16.64 9.77
CA LEU A 10 -7.53 -15.40 10.54
C LEU A 10 -6.84 -15.64 11.88
N VAL A 11 -5.85 -14.80 12.20
CA VAL A 11 -5.22 -14.77 13.52
C VAL A 11 -5.71 -13.55 14.30
N LEU A 12 -6.21 -13.81 15.51
CA LEU A 12 -6.46 -12.80 16.53
C LEU A 12 -5.24 -12.77 17.47
N LEU A 13 -4.76 -11.58 17.78
CA LEU A 13 -3.70 -11.38 18.76
C LEU A 13 -4.26 -11.66 20.16
N ALA A 14 -3.60 -12.54 20.89
CA ALA A 14 -3.95 -12.87 22.27
C ALA A 14 -2.89 -12.27 23.18
N PHE A 15 -3.23 -11.17 23.84
CA PHE A 15 -2.28 -10.45 24.68
C PHE A 15 -2.35 -10.95 26.13
N GLY A 16 -1.37 -11.77 26.53
CA GLY A 16 -0.94 -11.89 27.92
C GLY A 16 0.03 -10.76 28.29
N ALA A 17 0.72 -10.87 29.43
CA ALA A 17 1.82 -9.98 29.75
C ALA A 17 3.01 -10.26 28.81
N GLY A 18 3.40 -9.29 27.97
CA GLY A 18 4.58 -9.34 27.13
C GLY A 18 4.34 -9.33 25.61
N ALA A 19 5.44 -9.21 24.87
CA ALA A 19 5.45 -9.12 23.41
C ALA A 19 5.01 -10.45 22.75
N GLN A 20 4.15 -10.36 21.73
CA GLN A 20 3.79 -11.49 20.88
C GLN A 20 4.67 -11.49 19.62
N THR A 21 5.21 -12.64 19.24
CA THR A 21 5.97 -12.81 18.00
C THR A 21 5.21 -13.68 17.02
N LEU A 22 5.01 -13.18 15.80
CA LEU A 22 4.48 -13.92 14.66
C LEU A 22 5.64 -14.26 13.72
N GLU A 23 5.85 -15.55 13.46
CA GLU A 23 6.95 -16.05 12.61
C GLU A 23 6.42 -16.44 11.22
N PHE A 24 7.21 -16.18 10.17
CA PHE A 24 6.82 -16.41 8.76
C PHE A 24 7.93 -17.13 7.97
N ASN A 25 8.46 -18.21 8.54
CA ASN A 25 9.66 -18.91 8.04
C ASN A 25 9.37 -20.24 7.34
N LYS A 26 8.10 -20.50 7.00
CA LYS A 26 7.68 -21.75 6.34
C LYS A 26 6.95 -21.49 5.02
N PRO A 27 6.97 -22.45 4.08
CA PRO A 27 6.26 -22.32 2.80
C PRO A 27 4.78 -21.94 2.95
N GLU A 28 4.08 -22.54 3.90
CA GLU A 28 2.65 -22.33 4.16
C GLU A 28 2.31 -20.93 4.65
N ASP A 29 3.30 -20.16 5.14
CA ASP A 29 3.12 -18.79 5.62
C ASP A 29 2.91 -17.78 4.49
N TRP A 30 3.06 -18.18 3.21
CA TRP A 30 3.08 -17.26 2.06
C TRP A 30 2.15 -17.70 0.92
N ASN A 31 1.63 -16.72 0.18
CA ASN A 31 0.62 -16.92 -0.87
C ASN A 31 1.17 -17.41 -2.22
N TRP A 32 2.49 -17.55 -2.37
CA TRP A 32 3.09 -17.94 -3.65
C TRP A 32 3.38 -19.45 -3.74
N ASN A 33 2.97 -20.00 -4.89
CA ASN A 33 3.22 -21.37 -5.31
C ASN A 33 4.72 -21.56 -5.61
N LYS A 34 5.48 -22.04 -4.60
CA LYS A 34 6.90 -22.45 -4.62
C LYS A 34 7.93 -21.34 -4.83
N GLY A 35 7.93 -20.33 -3.96
CA GLY A 35 9.23 -19.78 -3.54
C GLY A 35 9.96 -20.92 -2.86
N ALA A 36 11.20 -21.22 -3.28
CA ALA A 36 11.97 -22.31 -2.70
C ALA A 36 12.31 -21.91 -1.27
N PHE A 37 11.51 -22.42 -0.32
CA PHE A 37 11.98 -22.53 1.04
C PHE A 37 12.95 -23.70 1.08
N ASN A 38 14.18 -23.43 1.46
CA ASN A 38 15.15 -24.47 1.82
C ASN A 38 15.71 -24.13 3.19
N ASP A 39 15.56 -25.03 4.15
CA ASP A 39 16.05 -24.86 5.54
C ASP A 39 15.69 -23.50 6.17
N GLY A 40 14.44 -23.05 5.99
CA GLY A 40 13.93 -21.78 6.55
C GLY A 40 14.34 -20.51 5.79
N ILE A 41 15.05 -20.65 4.65
CA ILE A 41 15.42 -19.54 3.78
C ILE A 41 14.41 -19.44 2.63
N LEU A 42 13.77 -18.28 2.50
CA LEU A 42 12.91 -17.92 1.37
C LEU A 42 13.75 -17.34 0.22
N THR A 43 13.74 -18.01 -0.93
CA THR A 43 14.29 -17.45 -2.17
C THR A 43 13.26 -16.58 -2.91
N TYR A 44 13.65 -15.36 -3.26
CA TYR A 44 12.91 -14.38 -4.05
C TYR A 44 13.56 -14.17 -5.42
N GLN A 45 12.82 -14.45 -6.50
CA GLN A 45 13.24 -14.21 -7.88
C GLN A 45 12.04 -13.92 -8.78
N ASP A 46 12.18 -12.94 -9.66
CA ASP A 46 11.22 -12.59 -10.72
C ASP A 46 9.76 -12.40 -10.26
N GLN A 47 9.58 -12.01 -8.99
CA GLN A 47 8.28 -11.70 -8.42
C GLN A 47 8.03 -10.20 -8.38
N TRP A 48 6.77 -9.79 -8.52
CA TRP A 48 6.35 -8.44 -8.17
C TRP A 48 6.32 -8.25 -6.65
N ARG A 49 5.70 -9.18 -5.93
CA ARG A 49 5.53 -9.08 -4.47
C ARG A 49 5.08 -10.43 -3.91
N ILE A 50 5.59 -10.80 -2.74
CA ILE A 50 5.13 -11.96 -1.98
C ILE A 50 4.43 -11.46 -0.71
N VAL A 51 3.29 -12.07 -0.38
CA VAL A 51 2.47 -11.67 0.77
C VAL A 51 2.17 -12.90 1.60
N SER A 52 2.20 -12.75 2.91
CA SER A 52 1.85 -13.85 3.81
C SER A 52 0.42 -14.36 3.55
N SER A 53 0.18 -15.65 3.81
CA SER A 53 -1.12 -16.31 3.65
C SER A 53 -2.09 -15.94 4.78
N THR A 54 -1.57 -15.69 5.98
CA THR A 54 -2.34 -15.45 7.20
C THR A 54 -2.75 -13.99 7.35
N LEU A 55 -4.04 -13.73 7.51
CA LEU A 55 -4.56 -12.41 7.79
C LEU A 55 -4.56 -12.18 9.32
N THR A 56 -3.94 -11.10 9.79
CA THR A 56 -3.85 -10.79 11.23
C THR A 56 -4.61 -9.51 11.54
N LYS A 57 -5.45 -9.52 12.59
CA LYS A 57 -6.16 -8.32 13.05
C LYS A 57 -5.18 -7.32 13.70
N ILE A 58 -5.31 -6.05 13.34
CA ILE A 58 -4.56 -4.94 13.94
C ILE A 58 -5.12 -4.64 15.33
N GLU A 59 -4.23 -4.52 16.29
CA GLU A 59 -4.45 -3.89 17.60
C GLU A 59 -4.04 -2.40 17.47
N PRO A 60 -4.99 -1.46 17.47
CA PRO A 60 -4.72 -0.05 17.20
C PRO A 60 -3.70 0.60 18.13
N THR A 61 -3.57 0.10 19.35
CA THR A 61 -2.67 0.65 20.38
C THR A 61 -1.29 -0.03 20.41
N ALA A 62 -1.06 -1.05 19.58
CA ALA A 62 0.19 -1.76 19.55
C ALA A 62 1.23 -1.12 18.61
N GLN A 63 2.50 -1.34 18.95
CA GLN A 63 3.63 -1.19 18.05
C GLN A 63 3.93 -2.52 17.36
N TYR A 64 4.24 -2.43 16.07
CA TYR A 64 4.59 -3.56 15.22
C TYR A 64 6.00 -3.36 14.69
N LYS A 65 6.88 -4.34 14.93
CA LYS A 65 8.23 -4.35 14.40
C LYS A 65 8.41 -5.56 13.48
N LEU A 66 8.57 -5.29 12.19
CA LEU A 66 8.96 -6.30 11.21
C LEU A 66 10.48 -6.47 11.29
N ARG A 67 10.95 -7.70 11.52
CA ARG A 67 12.37 -8.07 11.46
C ARG A 67 12.58 -9.18 10.43
N LEU A 68 13.78 -9.18 9.84
CA LEU A 68 14.23 -10.18 8.87
C LEU A 68 15.75 -10.13 8.74
N GLU A 69 16.34 -11.17 8.17
CA GLU A 69 17.65 -11.12 7.53
C GLU A 69 17.49 -11.25 6.02
N VAL A 70 18.34 -10.56 5.26
CA VAL A 70 18.36 -10.62 3.80
C VAL A 70 19.78 -10.67 3.28
N ARG A 71 19.97 -11.32 2.14
CA ARG A 71 21.16 -11.19 1.29
C ARG A 71 20.78 -11.31 -0.18
N GLY A 72 21.58 -10.72 -1.05
CA GLY A 72 21.55 -10.91 -2.49
C GLY A 72 22.91 -11.38 -3.00
N PRO A 73 23.11 -11.42 -4.33
CA PRO A 73 24.42 -11.73 -4.89
C PRO A 73 25.43 -10.63 -4.56
N ALA A 74 26.70 -10.99 -4.38
CA ALA A 74 27.78 -10.02 -4.16
C ALA A 74 27.93 -9.03 -5.34
N ALA A 75 27.60 -9.47 -6.56
CA ALA A 75 27.59 -8.65 -7.76
C ALA A 75 26.23 -8.80 -8.48
N PRO A 76 25.21 -8.01 -8.11
CA PRO A 76 23.91 -8.08 -8.76
C PRO A 76 23.97 -7.55 -10.20
N SER A 77 23.09 -8.05 -11.06
CA SER A 77 22.99 -7.60 -12.46
C SER A 77 22.62 -6.11 -12.59
N LYS A 78 22.05 -5.53 -11.54
CA LYS A 78 21.65 -4.13 -11.40
C LYS A 78 21.49 -3.76 -9.93
N PRO A 79 21.51 -2.47 -9.55
CA PRO A 79 21.20 -2.06 -8.18
C PRO A 79 19.82 -2.55 -7.75
N LEU A 80 19.78 -3.29 -6.63
CA LEU A 80 18.55 -3.86 -6.07
C LEU A 80 18.20 -3.16 -4.76
N THR A 81 16.92 -2.85 -4.62
CA THR A 81 16.32 -2.25 -3.43
C THR A 81 15.33 -3.25 -2.84
N MET A 82 15.54 -3.57 -1.57
CA MET A 82 14.62 -4.36 -0.78
C MET A 82 13.48 -3.46 -0.26
N LEU A 83 12.27 -4.01 -0.24
CA LEU A 83 11.05 -3.34 0.19
C LEU A 83 10.27 -4.32 1.08
N ALA A 84 10.15 -4.02 2.36
CA ALA A 84 9.45 -4.90 3.31
C ALA A 84 8.49 -4.12 4.21
N GLY A 85 7.30 -4.68 4.40
CA GLY A 85 6.21 -4.06 5.14
C GLY A 85 4.94 -4.88 5.06
N TYR A 86 3.81 -4.24 4.72
CA TYR A 86 2.50 -4.85 4.92
C TYR A 86 1.54 -4.64 3.74
N ALA A 87 0.80 -5.68 3.39
CA ALA A 87 -0.55 -5.53 2.82
C ALA A 87 -1.49 -5.17 3.96
N VAL A 88 -2.37 -4.21 3.75
CA VAL A 88 -3.38 -3.83 4.75
C VAL A 88 -4.77 -3.94 4.15
N TYR A 89 -5.73 -4.30 4.99
CA TYR A 89 -7.09 -4.62 4.57
C TYR A 89 -8.09 -3.92 5.49
N ASP A 90 -9.23 -3.55 4.94
CA ASP A 90 -10.35 -2.99 5.69
C ASP A 90 -11.16 -4.05 6.45
N ALA A 91 -12.25 -3.63 7.10
CA ALA A 91 -13.15 -4.51 7.85
C ALA A 91 -13.77 -5.63 6.97
N ASP A 92 -13.98 -5.34 5.69
CA ASP A 92 -14.51 -6.27 4.69
C ASP A 92 -13.43 -7.18 4.08
N LYS A 93 -12.20 -7.11 4.60
CA LYS A 93 -11.02 -7.86 4.14
C LYS A 93 -10.64 -7.53 2.70
N ARG A 94 -10.98 -6.33 2.21
CA ARG A 94 -10.52 -5.82 0.92
C ARG A 94 -9.19 -5.10 1.10
N GLU A 95 -8.21 -5.43 0.27
CA GLU A 95 -6.91 -4.77 0.34
C GLU A 95 -7.10 -3.27 0.09
N ILE A 96 -6.51 -2.45 0.96
CA ILE A 96 -6.44 -1.01 0.78
C ILE A 96 -5.24 -0.74 -0.10
N GLN A 97 -5.42 0.07 -1.13
CA GLN A 97 -4.40 0.38 -2.10
C GLN A 97 -3.83 1.79 -1.87
N PRO A 98 -2.57 2.06 -2.28
CA PRO A 98 -1.93 3.37 -2.06
C PRO A 98 -2.78 4.55 -2.56
N TYR A 99 -3.40 4.40 -3.73
CA TYR A 99 -4.23 5.45 -4.36
C TYR A 99 -5.56 5.69 -3.66
N GLU A 100 -5.95 4.89 -2.67
CA GLU A 100 -7.16 5.08 -1.88
C GLU A 100 -6.90 5.93 -0.63
N VAL A 101 -5.64 6.08 -0.22
CA VAL A 101 -5.27 6.75 1.04
C VAL A 101 -4.25 7.88 0.84
N ILE A 102 -3.33 7.74 -0.13
CA ILE A 102 -2.29 8.74 -0.38
C ILE A 102 -2.82 9.80 -1.35
N TYR A 103 -2.87 11.03 -0.85
CA TYR A 103 -3.40 12.19 -1.58
C TYR A 103 -2.39 13.31 -1.75
N VAL A 104 -2.68 14.23 -2.67
CA VAL A 104 -1.89 15.44 -2.90
C VAL A 104 -2.58 16.60 -2.20
N LYS A 105 -1.99 17.10 -1.11
CA LYS A 105 -2.56 18.20 -0.32
C LYS A 105 -2.73 19.47 -1.17
N GLY A 106 -3.87 20.14 -1.02
CA GLY A 106 -4.18 21.38 -1.73
C GLY A 106 -4.71 21.17 -3.14
N THR A 107 -5.17 19.95 -3.47
CA THR A 107 -5.82 19.64 -4.75
C THR A 107 -7.33 19.43 -4.61
N GLU A 108 -7.86 19.62 -3.40
CA GLU A 108 -9.28 19.59 -3.10
C GLU A 108 -10.03 20.63 -3.94
N THR A 109 -11.03 20.18 -4.70
CA THR A 109 -11.84 21.03 -5.57
C THR A 109 -13.19 20.36 -5.84
N GLU A 110 -13.95 20.84 -6.81
CA GLU A 110 -15.23 20.26 -7.22
C GLU A 110 -15.41 20.28 -8.74
N LEU A 111 -16.24 19.36 -9.22
CA LEU A 111 -16.70 19.35 -10.61
C LEU A 111 -17.58 20.58 -10.87
N THR A 112 -17.33 21.33 -11.95
CA THR A 112 -18.18 22.47 -12.35
C THR A 112 -19.34 22.05 -13.25
N ALA A 113 -19.28 20.85 -13.82
CA ALA A 113 -20.31 20.25 -14.66
C ALA A 113 -20.44 18.75 -14.33
N PRO A 114 -21.58 18.10 -14.63
CA PRO A 114 -21.69 16.66 -14.46
C PRO A 114 -20.71 15.93 -15.39
N ALA A 115 -20.17 14.81 -14.92
CA ALA A 115 -19.40 13.88 -15.74
C ALA A 115 -20.26 12.64 -16.03
N ALA A 116 -20.48 12.34 -17.30
CA ALA A 116 -21.20 11.16 -17.75
C ALA A 116 -20.26 9.96 -17.96
N VAL A 117 -20.82 8.76 -18.00
CA VAL A 117 -20.08 7.58 -18.47
C VAL A 117 -19.71 7.79 -19.93
N GLY A 118 -18.45 7.53 -20.28
CA GLY A 118 -17.93 7.77 -21.63
C GLY A 118 -17.16 9.09 -21.78
N ASP A 119 -17.35 10.06 -20.88
CA ASP A 119 -16.68 11.35 -20.97
C ASP A 119 -15.16 11.20 -20.85
N THR A 120 -14.44 11.99 -21.65
CA THR A 120 -12.97 12.05 -21.63
C THR A 120 -12.45 13.41 -21.16
N VAL A 121 -13.35 14.29 -20.71
CA VAL A 121 -13.03 15.60 -20.16
C VAL A 121 -13.80 15.77 -18.86
N LEU A 122 -13.10 16.20 -17.81
CA LEU A 122 -13.72 16.62 -16.56
C LEU A 122 -13.51 18.12 -16.38
N HIS A 123 -14.55 18.82 -15.98
CA HIS A 123 -14.49 20.26 -15.72
C HIS A 123 -14.33 20.49 -14.22
N LEU A 124 -13.20 21.05 -13.80
CA LEU A 124 -12.85 21.32 -12.40
C LEU A 124 -12.86 22.82 -12.12
N LYS A 125 -13.25 23.18 -10.90
CA LYS A 125 -13.22 24.58 -10.45
C LYS A 125 -11.79 25.12 -10.31
N ASP A 126 -10.89 24.30 -9.77
CA ASP A 126 -9.47 24.63 -9.62
C ASP A 126 -8.60 23.37 -9.76
N ALA A 127 -7.71 23.38 -10.74
CA ALA A 127 -6.70 22.35 -10.96
C ALA A 127 -5.27 22.93 -10.99
N SER A 128 -5.07 24.14 -10.47
CA SER A 128 -3.78 24.87 -10.51
C SER A 128 -2.61 24.11 -9.86
N LYS A 129 -2.90 23.27 -8.87
CA LYS A 129 -1.92 22.42 -8.15
C LYS A 129 -1.93 20.96 -8.59
N TRP A 130 -2.84 20.59 -9.48
CA TRP A 130 -2.93 19.23 -9.99
C TRP A 130 -1.77 18.97 -10.96
N ARG A 131 -1.38 17.70 -11.05
CA ARG A 131 -0.34 17.25 -11.96
C ARG A 131 -0.87 16.18 -12.90
N LYS A 132 -0.24 16.03 -14.06
CA LYS A 132 -0.50 14.93 -15.00
C LYS A 132 0.48 13.77 -14.78
N GLY A 133 0.05 12.54 -15.08
CA GLY A 133 0.90 11.36 -14.96
C GLY A 133 0.12 10.07 -14.71
N GLY A 134 0.70 8.94 -15.12
CA GLY A 134 0.07 7.61 -14.98
C GLY A 134 -0.04 7.12 -13.53
N ALA A 135 0.69 7.72 -12.59
CA ALA A 135 0.57 7.44 -11.17
C ALA A 135 -0.51 8.29 -10.48
N LEU A 136 -1.07 9.32 -11.14
CA LEU A 136 -2.00 10.24 -10.52
C LEU A 136 -3.44 9.82 -10.80
N SER A 137 -4.23 9.86 -9.74
CA SER A 137 -5.60 9.34 -9.70
C SER A 137 -6.56 10.44 -9.25
N ILE A 138 -7.84 10.24 -9.56
CA ILE A 138 -8.92 11.17 -9.21
C ILE A 138 -9.77 10.48 -8.14
N ALA A 139 -9.78 11.00 -6.92
CA ALA A 139 -10.71 10.55 -5.89
C ALA A 139 -11.97 11.42 -5.94
N PHE A 140 -13.13 10.79 -6.00
CA PHE A 140 -14.43 11.43 -5.96
C PHE A 140 -15.03 11.34 -4.55
N ASN A 141 -16.06 12.16 -4.27
CA ASN A 141 -16.65 12.29 -2.94
C ASN A 141 -15.60 12.59 -1.83
N ALA A 142 -14.54 13.32 -2.17
CA ALA A 142 -13.48 13.65 -1.23
C ALA A 142 -14.04 14.50 -0.09
N LYS A 143 -13.63 14.20 1.15
CA LYS A 143 -14.06 14.95 2.35
C LYS A 143 -12.91 15.78 2.91
N GLU A 144 -13.27 16.92 3.49
CA GLU A 144 -12.31 17.86 4.10
C GLU A 144 -11.72 17.29 5.39
N ASP A 145 -12.51 16.53 6.14
CA ASP A 145 -12.10 15.86 7.37
C ASP A 145 -11.35 14.53 7.13
N LEU A 146 -11.16 14.13 5.87
CA LEU A 146 -10.49 12.91 5.44
C LEU A 146 -11.16 11.61 5.90
N THR A 147 -12.41 11.67 6.38
CA THR A 147 -13.20 10.48 6.74
C THR A 147 -13.64 9.66 5.53
N ASP A 148 -13.32 10.12 4.32
CA ASP A 148 -13.45 9.34 3.08
C ASP A 148 -12.33 8.32 2.90
N LEU A 149 -11.22 8.40 3.66
CA LEU A 149 -10.10 7.47 3.52
C LEU A 149 -10.37 6.13 4.27
N PRO A 150 -10.13 4.96 3.66
CA PRO A 150 -9.70 4.76 2.28
C PRO A 150 -10.84 5.07 1.30
N ASN A 151 -10.56 5.95 0.33
CA ASN A 151 -11.54 6.36 -0.66
C ASN A 151 -11.63 5.28 -1.74
N ARG A 152 -12.79 4.61 -1.82
CA ARG A 152 -13.06 3.54 -2.79
C ARG A 152 -13.60 4.07 -4.12
N ASP A 153 -13.96 5.35 -4.19
CA ASP A 153 -14.42 6.05 -5.40
C ASP A 153 -13.22 6.72 -6.10
N VAL A 154 -12.23 5.92 -6.49
CA VAL A 154 -10.99 6.41 -7.13
C VAL A 154 -10.87 5.92 -8.56
N MET A 155 -10.51 6.84 -9.46
CA MET A 155 -10.17 6.55 -10.83
C MET A 155 -8.67 6.63 -11.05
N ILE A 156 -8.05 5.48 -11.32
CA ILE A 156 -6.60 5.31 -11.34
C ILE A 156 -5.98 5.81 -12.65
N GLY A 157 -4.90 6.57 -12.54
CA GLY A 157 -3.86 6.68 -13.59
C GLY A 157 -4.30 7.31 -14.91
N ASN A 158 -5.20 8.30 -14.87
CA ASN A 158 -5.94 8.69 -16.08
C ASN A 158 -5.78 10.13 -16.55
N ILE A 159 -4.92 10.93 -15.93
CA ILE A 159 -4.79 12.35 -16.29
C ILE A 159 -3.78 12.49 -17.44
N ARG A 160 -4.29 12.80 -18.64
CA ARG A 160 -3.50 13.08 -19.84
C ARG A 160 -2.97 14.50 -19.83
N ASP A 161 -3.86 15.47 -19.61
CA ASP A 161 -3.50 16.88 -19.61
C ASP A 161 -4.43 17.72 -18.73
N ILE A 162 -4.00 18.95 -18.45
CA ILE A 162 -4.73 19.92 -17.64
C ILE A 162 -4.70 21.26 -18.37
N VAL A 163 -5.85 21.78 -18.76
CA VAL A 163 -5.98 23.01 -19.55
C VAL A 163 -6.74 24.05 -18.75
N ALA A 164 -6.17 25.24 -18.59
CA ALA A 164 -6.85 26.35 -17.93
C ALA A 164 -7.91 26.98 -18.86
N GLN A 165 -9.10 27.23 -18.33
CA GLN A 165 -10.26 27.79 -19.03
C GLN A 165 -10.80 28.99 -18.27
N GLY A 166 -10.10 30.14 -18.36
CA GLY A 166 -10.61 31.46 -17.94
C GLY A 166 -11.33 31.53 -16.58
N GLY A 167 -10.89 30.75 -15.58
CA GLY A 167 -11.54 30.63 -14.26
C GLY A 167 -11.95 29.21 -13.86
N SER A 168 -11.76 28.23 -14.73
CA SER A 168 -11.91 26.79 -14.47
C SER A 168 -10.80 25.99 -15.16
N TYR A 169 -10.84 24.66 -15.05
CA TYR A 169 -9.86 23.77 -15.67
C TYR A 169 -10.53 22.57 -16.33
N ASP A 170 -10.05 22.21 -17.51
CA ASP A 170 -10.38 20.94 -18.15
C ASP A 170 -9.30 19.91 -17.84
N LEU A 171 -9.71 18.79 -17.27
CA LEU A 171 -8.89 17.60 -17.10
C LEU A 171 -9.14 16.65 -18.27
N LEU A 172 -8.16 16.53 -19.16
CA LEU A 172 -8.23 15.60 -20.27
C LEU A 172 -7.82 14.21 -19.79
N LEU A 173 -8.66 13.23 -20.07
CA LEU A 173 -8.53 11.86 -19.61
C LEU A 173 -7.90 10.96 -20.68
N LYS A 174 -7.19 9.90 -20.27
CA LYS A 174 -6.66 8.88 -21.20
C LYS A 174 -7.71 7.83 -21.57
N GLU A 175 -8.47 7.38 -20.57
CA GLU A 175 -9.60 6.47 -20.66
C GLU A 175 -10.91 7.22 -20.36
N PRO A 176 -12.04 6.79 -20.92
CA PRO A 176 -13.33 7.38 -20.59
C PRO A 176 -13.76 7.11 -19.15
N MET A 177 -14.59 7.99 -18.61
CA MET A 177 -15.25 7.84 -17.32
C MET A 177 -16.07 6.54 -17.28
N LYS A 178 -15.87 5.73 -16.23
CA LYS A 178 -16.57 4.45 -16.02
C LYS A 178 -17.82 4.58 -15.12
N LYS A 179 -17.97 5.72 -14.45
CA LYS A 179 -19.06 6.05 -13.54
C LYS A 179 -19.42 7.52 -13.74
N ALA A 180 -20.71 7.84 -13.66
CA ALA A 180 -21.19 9.20 -13.74
C ALA A 180 -21.11 9.91 -12.38
N TRP A 181 -20.92 11.22 -12.41
CA TRP A 181 -20.80 12.09 -11.23
C TRP A 181 -21.55 13.41 -11.45
N PRO A 182 -22.35 13.89 -10.50
CA PRO A 182 -23.04 15.17 -10.63
C PRO A 182 -22.07 16.35 -10.53
N ALA A 183 -22.48 17.51 -11.06
CA ALA A 183 -21.80 18.78 -10.78
C ALA A 183 -21.76 19.04 -9.27
N GLY A 184 -20.72 19.71 -8.79
CA GLY A 184 -20.47 19.95 -7.37
C GLY A 184 -19.88 18.75 -6.62
N THR A 185 -19.66 17.60 -7.28
CA THR A 185 -18.96 16.47 -6.65
C THR A 185 -17.56 16.91 -6.22
N ARG A 186 -17.25 16.74 -4.93
CA ARG A 186 -15.92 17.04 -4.38
C ARG A 186 -14.91 16.03 -4.88
N VAL A 187 -13.77 16.52 -5.36
CA VAL A 187 -12.69 15.70 -5.87
C VAL A 187 -11.35 16.11 -5.29
N ARG A 188 -10.41 15.18 -5.25
CA ARG A 188 -9.02 15.41 -4.84
C ARG A 188 -8.08 14.53 -5.66
N GLN A 189 -6.86 15.01 -5.91
CA GLN A 189 -5.85 14.21 -6.56
C GLN A 189 -5.24 13.21 -5.58
N HIS A 190 -5.26 11.94 -5.95
CA HIS A 190 -4.61 10.84 -5.25
C HIS A 190 -3.40 10.34 -6.04
N ILE A 191 -2.53 9.55 -5.40
CA ILE A 191 -1.33 9.00 -6.04
C ILE A 191 -1.20 7.50 -5.82
N TYR A 192 -1.02 6.78 -6.91
CA TYR A 192 -0.51 5.42 -6.95
C TYR A 192 0.98 5.46 -6.58
N SER A 193 1.27 5.28 -5.30
CA SER A 193 2.64 5.20 -4.77
C SER A 193 2.98 3.76 -4.35
N SER A 194 4.03 3.61 -3.57
CA SER A 194 4.43 2.33 -2.98
C SER A 194 3.41 1.84 -1.93
N PRO A 195 3.28 0.51 -1.75
CA PRO A 195 2.65 -0.09 -0.58
C PRO A 195 3.24 0.41 0.76
N LEU A 196 2.61 0.04 1.87
CA LEU A 196 3.07 0.38 3.21
C LEU A 196 4.35 -0.39 3.58
N TYR A 197 5.50 0.20 3.27
CA TYR A 197 6.82 -0.33 3.65
C TYR A 197 7.35 0.34 4.93
N VAL A 198 7.88 -0.47 5.84
CA VAL A 198 8.62 -0.01 7.04
C VAL A 198 10.13 -0.20 6.90
N LEU A 199 10.55 -0.92 5.86
CA LEU A 199 11.93 -1.19 5.50
C LEU A 199 12.14 -0.92 4.02
N LEU A 200 13.11 -0.05 3.71
CA LEU A 200 13.55 0.31 2.38
C LEU A 200 15.08 0.46 2.41
N GLY A 201 15.78 -0.23 1.52
CA GLY A 201 17.24 -0.10 1.45
C GLY A 201 17.88 -0.98 0.37
N PRO A 202 19.18 -0.81 0.09
CA PRO A 202 19.89 -1.66 -0.85
C PRO A 202 19.92 -3.11 -0.34
N VAL A 203 19.82 -4.08 -1.27
CA VAL A 203 20.03 -5.49 -0.94
C VAL A 203 21.53 -5.71 -0.65
N PRO A 204 21.91 -6.22 0.53
CA PRO A 204 23.31 -6.46 0.89
C PRO A 204 23.86 -7.73 0.22
N GLY A 205 25.17 -7.80 -0.03
CA GLY A 205 25.84 -9.00 -0.57
C GLY A 205 26.10 -10.09 0.48
N GLU A 206 25.92 -9.77 1.76
CA GLU A 206 26.05 -10.69 2.90
C GLU A 206 24.79 -10.64 3.75
N TRP A 207 24.58 -11.66 4.59
CA TRP A 207 23.44 -11.69 5.52
C TRP A 207 23.46 -10.47 6.43
N LYS A 208 22.39 -9.68 6.36
CA LYS A 208 22.21 -8.52 7.23
C LYS A 208 20.86 -8.55 7.91
N LYS A 209 20.88 -8.45 9.22
CA LYS A 209 19.68 -8.26 10.04
C LYS A 209 19.14 -6.85 9.89
N MET A 210 17.85 -6.74 9.67
CA MET A 210 17.14 -5.47 9.51
C MET A 210 15.79 -5.50 10.21
N SER A 211 15.32 -4.33 10.61
CA SER A 211 13.99 -4.17 11.18
C SER A 211 13.41 -2.78 10.95
N GLY A 212 12.09 -2.72 10.80
CA GLY A 212 11.34 -1.46 10.69
C GLY A 212 10.06 -1.56 11.52
N SER A 213 9.61 -0.42 12.04
CA SER A 213 8.47 -0.36 12.94
C SER A 213 7.41 0.63 12.47
N LEU A 214 6.17 0.37 12.86
CA LEU A 214 5.07 1.33 12.83
C LEU A 214 4.23 1.19 14.10
N SER A 215 3.45 2.22 14.42
CA SER A 215 2.53 2.19 15.56
C SER A 215 1.36 3.12 15.34
N GLY A 216 0.17 2.71 15.78
CA GLY A 216 -1.04 3.50 15.65
C GLY A 216 -1.60 3.58 14.23
N ILE A 217 -2.84 4.04 14.14
CA ILE A 217 -3.54 4.27 12.88
C ILE A 217 -3.42 5.76 12.52
N SER A 218 -3.15 6.07 11.26
CA SER A 218 -3.10 7.45 10.78
C SER A 218 -4.48 8.10 10.83
N ASP A 219 -4.52 9.36 11.25
CA ASP A 219 -5.70 10.24 11.20
C ASP A 219 -5.89 10.89 9.81
N GLY A 220 -5.17 10.43 8.80
CA GLY A 220 -5.23 10.95 7.43
C GLY A 220 -4.43 12.23 7.19
N LYS A 221 -4.20 13.08 8.21
CA LYS A 221 -3.69 14.46 8.03
C LYS A 221 -2.29 14.54 7.42
N THR A 222 -1.48 13.49 7.60
CA THR A 222 -0.19 13.34 6.92
C THR A 222 -0.39 12.44 5.70
N PRO A 223 -0.26 12.97 4.46
CA PRO A 223 -0.70 12.25 3.26
C PRO A 223 0.04 10.95 2.94
N ASN A 224 1.27 10.76 3.45
CA ASN A 224 2.05 9.54 3.22
C ASN A 224 1.96 8.54 4.38
N HIS A 225 1.29 8.89 5.48
CA HIS A 225 1.07 8.04 6.66
C HIS A 225 2.33 7.37 7.24
N THR A 226 3.51 7.99 7.09
CA THR A 226 4.80 7.39 7.49
C THR A 226 4.78 6.93 8.95
N GLY A 227 5.19 5.67 9.19
CA GLY A 227 5.29 5.08 10.53
C GLY A 227 3.96 4.70 11.18
N LYS A 228 2.84 4.75 10.45
CA LYS A 228 1.50 4.39 10.94
C LYS A 228 0.80 3.43 9.99
N TRP A 229 -0.19 2.72 10.51
CA TRP A 229 -1.17 2.04 9.65
C TRP A 229 -1.96 3.08 8.83
N TRP A 230 -2.35 2.71 7.61
CA TRP A 230 -3.22 3.57 6.79
C TRP A 230 -4.62 3.71 7.41
N PRO A 231 -5.31 4.84 7.17
CA PRO A 231 -6.70 5.00 7.57
C PRO A 231 -7.56 3.81 7.12
N GLY A 232 -8.47 3.35 7.99
CA GLY A 232 -9.36 2.22 7.74
C GLY A 232 -8.72 0.83 7.75
N SER A 233 -7.41 0.70 8.02
CA SER A 233 -6.76 -0.61 8.16
C SER A 233 -7.29 -1.35 9.40
N VAL A 234 -7.80 -2.56 9.21
CA VAL A 234 -8.28 -3.45 10.29
C VAL A 234 -7.45 -4.73 10.35
N TYR A 235 -6.94 -5.20 9.22
CA TYR A 235 -6.08 -6.37 9.15
C TYR A 235 -4.82 -6.10 8.34
N PHE A 236 -3.80 -6.92 8.56
CA PHE A 236 -2.56 -6.87 7.82
C PHE A 236 -2.03 -8.26 7.45
N ARG A 237 -1.11 -8.26 6.48
CA ARG A 237 -0.26 -9.37 6.08
C ARG A 237 1.15 -8.85 5.82
N PRO A 238 2.21 -9.44 6.40
CA PRO A 238 3.57 -9.17 5.96
C PRO A 238 3.76 -9.33 4.46
N SER A 239 4.61 -8.48 3.91
CA SER A 239 4.83 -8.34 2.47
C SER A 239 6.29 -8.04 2.18
N LEU A 240 6.85 -8.75 1.20
CA LEU A 240 8.23 -8.62 0.73
C LEU A 240 8.26 -8.36 -0.78
N HIS A 241 9.18 -7.48 -1.20
CA HIS A 241 9.40 -7.12 -2.59
C HIS A 241 10.86 -6.71 -2.81
N VAL A 242 11.39 -7.01 -3.99
CA VAL A 242 12.67 -6.49 -4.49
C VAL A 242 12.43 -5.70 -5.77
N SER A 243 12.89 -4.45 -5.80
CA SER A 243 12.79 -3.55 -6.95
C SER A 243 14.17 -3.18 -7.49
N PRO A 244 14.34 -3.03 -8.82
CA PRO A 244 13.38 -3.41 -9.86
C PRO A 244 13.24 -4.94 -9.94
N LYS A 245 12.18 -5.41 -10.61
CA LYS A 245 11.98 -6.85 -10.87
C LYS A 245 13.28 -7.47 -11.39
N THR A 246 13.77 -8.51 -10.74
CA THR A 246 15.09 -9.08 -11.02
C THR A 246 15.05 -10.60 -11.15
N LYS A 247 15.97 -11.16 -11.93
CA LYS A 247 16.25 -12.60 -11.98
C LYS A 247 17.33 -13.01 -10.97
N ASP A 248 18.04 -12.04 -10.39
CA ASP A 248 19.01 -12.30 -9.32
C ASP A 248 18.30 -12.90 -8.11
N THR A 249 18.94 -13.89 -7.48
CA THR A 249 18.46 -14.49 -6.23
C THR A 249 18.60 -13.52 -5.08
N VAL A 250 17.48 -13.16 -4.44
CA VAL A 250 17.50 -12.52 -3.12
C VAL A 250 16.94 -13.50 -2.11
N GLU A 251 17.61 -13.66 -0.98
CA GLU A 251 17.24 -14.63 0.05
C GLU A 251 16.86 -13.92 1.34
N TRP A 252 15.84 -14.44 2.01
CA TRP A 252 15.27 -13.90 3.23
C TRP A 252 15.12 -15.00 4.27
N LYS A 253 15.35 -14.69 5.55
CA LYS A 253 15.09 -15.61 6.67
C LYS A 253 14.80 -14.84 7.95
N ASP A 254 14.47 -15.55 9.02
CA ASP A 254 14.18 -14.99 10.35
C ASP A 254 13.11 -13.88 10.30
N ILE A 255 12.12 -14.08 9.42
CA ILE A 255 11.05 -13.13 9.12
C ILE A 255 10.01 -13.22 10.23
N ALA A 256 9.86 -12.14 10.99
CA ALA A 256 8.90 -12.08 12.08
C ALA A 256 8.32 -10.69 12.28
N VAL A 257 7.13 -10.65 12.85
CA VAL A 257 6.50 -9.44 13.37
C VAL A 257 6.40 -9.54 14.88
N GLU A 258 7.13 -8.67 15.57
CA GLU A 258 7.01 -8.48 17.02
C GLU A 258 5.91 -7.45 17.28
N VAL A 259 4.95 -7.80 18.13
CA VAL A 259 3.83 -6.96 18.52
C VAL A 259 3.92 -6.66 20.01
N LYS A 260 3.94 -5.37 20.36
CA LYS A 260 4.01 -4.89 21.75
C LYS A 260 2.89 -3.88 21.99
N LYS A 261 2.15 -3.99 23.10
CA LYS A 261 1.23 -2.92 23.48
C LYS A 261 2.01 -1.70 23.92
N GLN A 262 1.45 -0.51 23.73
CA GLN A 262 2.08 0.73 24.17
C GLN A 262 2.40 0.74 25.67
N ASP A 263 1.57 0.10 26.49
CA ASP A 263 1.79 -0.03 27.94
C ASP A 263 2.96 -0.97 28.31
N ASP A 264 3.42 -1.82 27.38
CA ASP A 264 4.59 -2.72 27.56
C ASP A 264 5.90 -2.10 27.03
N ILE A 265 5.87 -0.84 26.59
CA ILE A 265 7.03 -0.14 26.00
C ILE A 265 7.81 0.67 27.06
N PHE A 266 7.25 0.89 28.25
CA PHE A 266 7.86 1.62 29.37
C PHE A 266 8.08 0.74 30.60
#